data_AF-A0A4U1L0X6-F1
#
_entry.id   AF-A0A4U1L0X6-F1
#
_cell.length_a   1.000
_cell.length_b   1.000
_cell.length_c   1.000
_cell.angle_alpha   90.00
_cell.angle_beta   90.00
_cell.angle_gamma   90.00
#
_symmetry.space_group_name_H-M   'P 1'
#
loop_
_entity.id
_entity.type
_entity.pdbx_description
1 polymer ?
#
loop_
_entity_poly.entity_id
_entity_poly.type
_entity_poly.pdbx_seq_one_letter_code
_entity_poly.pdbx_strand_id
1 'polypeptide(L)'
;MSTLAAALLLAAAQAGPTLAEVERMAPVDAGRAVLAGRDHRPIAAIEILPPGGLQPPATIDVDLHERPVRVAGGCERGTWRALFAHPNQPRAQARPQQVYRMTRVTLVAEGGCPDTGYVHVNPGLDAAAALRALSRLPALGQTRIACIDRTASGFCDSGDDALRAKLLALEPRVVTASGGDVLVWLGEGATFTEVRLPPDAAGVVQVERRIPAPA
;
A
#
# COMPACT_ATOMS: atom_id res chain seq x y z
N MET A 1 -21.29 -6.28 -53.98
CA MET A 1 -20.73 -7.31 -53.08
C MET A 1 -19.28 -6.95 -52.81
N SER A 2 -18.96 -6.30 -51.69
CA SER A 2 -17.58 -6.18 -51.16
C SER A 2 -17.65 -5.60 -49.75
N THR A 3 -18.18 -6.39 -48.83
CA THR A 3 -18.27 -6.08 -47.40
C THR A 3 -17.79 -7.29 -46.65
N LEU A 4 -16.48 -7.59 -46.68
CA LEU A 4 -15.92 -8.74 -45.92
C LEU A 4 -14.39 -8.68 -45.75
N ALA A 5 -13.78 -7.49 -45.73
CA ALA A 5 -12.33 -7.36 -45.46
C ALA A 5 -11.97 -6.53 -44.21
N ALA A 6 -12.94 -5.88 -43.56
CA ALA A 6 -12.67 -4.98 -42.43
C ALA A 6 -12.93 -5.60 -41.03
N ALA A 7 -13.39 -6.86 -40.96
CA ALA A 7 -13.80 -7.49 -39.70
C ALA A 7 -12.75 -8.44 -39.08
N LEU A 8 -11.56 -8.59 -39.66
CA LEU A 8 -10.47 -9.40 -39.09
C LEU A 8 -9.39 -8.59 -38.35
N LEU A 9 -9.65 -7.30 -38.12
CA LEU A 9 -8.95 -6.45 -37.15
C LEU A 9 -9.67 -6.39 -35.79
N LEU A 10 -10.60 -7.32 -35.56
CA LEU A 10 -11.27 -7.53 -34.28
C LEU A 10 -10.25 -8.06 -33.26
N ALA A 11 -9.70 -7.13 -32.50
CA ALA A 11 -9.21 -7.34 -31.14
C ALA A 11 -8.37 -8.62 -30.96
N ALA A 12 -7.12 -8.58 -31.42
CA ALA A 12 -6.07 -9.12 -30.57
C ALA A 12 -6.14 -8.31 -29.27
N ALA A 13 -6.97 -8.75 -28.32
CA ALA A 13 -6.78 -8.42 -26.93
C ALA A 13 -5.34 -8.85 -26.65
N GLN A 14 -4.41 -7.89 -26.72
CA GLN A 14 -3.00 -8.17 -26.50
C GLN A 14 -2.94 -8.70 -25.08
N ALA A 15 -2.84 -10.02 -24.95
CA ALA A 15 -2.62 -10.65 -23.68
C ALA A 15 -1.39 -9.94 -23.11
N GLY A 16 -1.55 -9.23 -21.99
CA GLY A 16 -0.49 -8.39 -21.42
C GLY A 16 0.82 -9.16 -21.28
N PRO A 17 1.96 -8.47 -21.12
CA PRO A 17 3.27 -9.12 -21.14
C PRO A 17 3.33 -10.26 -20.11
N THR A 18 4.07 -11.30 -20.44
CA THR A 18 4.39 -12.36 -19.49
C THR A 18 5.28 -11.83 -18.37
N LEU A 19 5.25 -12.49 -17.21
CA LEU A 19 6.09 -12.11 -16.08
C LEU A 19 7.58 -12.10 -16.45
N ALA A 20 8.05 -13.08 -17.23
CA ALA A 20 9.44 -13.12 -17.69
C ALA A 20 9.80 -11.98 -18.65
N GLU A 21 8.84 -11.44 -19.41
CA GLU A 21 9.06 -10.23 -20.20
C GLU A 21 9.14 -9.00 -19.29
N VAL A 22 8.23 -8.87 -18.33
CA VAL A 22 8.21 -7.76 -17.35
C VAL A 22 9.52 -7.70 -16.56
N GLU A 23 10.03 -8.83 -16.07
CA GLU A 23 11.29 -8.93 -15.32
C GLU A 23 12.52 -8.45 -16.12
N ARG A 24 12.43 -8.40 -17.45
CA ARG A 24 13.51 -7.96 -18.36
C ARG A 24 13.35 -6.52 -18.86
N MET A 25 12.21 -5.89 -18.61
CA MET A 25 11.92 -4.53 -19.05
C MET A 25 12.43 -3.49 -18.05
N ALA A 26 12.76 -2.30 -18.55
CA ALA A 26 12.90 -1.14 -17.66
C ALA A 26 11.54 -0.81 -17.01
N PRO A 27 11.51 -0.27 -15.78
CA PRO A 27 10.26 -0.02 -15.06
C PRO A 27 9.24 0.80 -15.85
N VAL A 28 9.70 1.83 -16.56
CA VAL A 28 8.84 2.69 -17.40
C VAL A 28 8.17 1.89 -18.53
N ASP A 29 8.91 0.98 -19.16
CA ASP A 29 8.42 0.16 -20.27
C ASP A 29 7.43 -0.90 -19.79
N ALA A 30 7.76 -1.61 -18.71
CA ALA A 30 6.86 -2.56 -18.09
C ALA A 30 5.58 -1.89 -17.58
N GLY A 31 5.69 -0.67 -17.02
CA GLY A 31 4.53 0.15 -16.67
C GLY A 31 3.59 0.37 -17.85
N ARG A 32 4.13 0.86 -18.99
CA ARG A 32 3.35 1.07 -20.22
C ARG A 32 2.71 -0.21 -20.74
N ALA A 33 3.41 -1.34 -20.66
CA ALA A 33 2.93 -2.61 -21.19
C ALA A 33 1.86 -3.27 -20.28
N VAL A 34 2.10 -3.31 -18.96
CA VAL A 34 1.18 -3.93 -17.99
C VAL A 34 -0.07 -3.08 -17.76
N LEU A 35 0.07 -1.76 -17.75
CA LEU A 35 -1.00 -0.80 -17.45
C LEU A 35 -1.61 -0.18 -18.71
N ALA A 36 -1.46 -0.84 -19.87
CA ALA A 36 -1.96 -0.34 -21.14
C ALA A 36 -3.44 0.06 -21.06
N GLY A 37 -3.75 1.28 -21.52
CA GLY A 37 -5.10 1.85 -21.46
C GLY A 37 -5.51 2.43 -20.10
N ARG A 38 -4.60 2.51 -19.12
CA ARG A 38 -4.83 3.17 -17.84
C ARG A 38 -4.04 4.47 -17.75
N ASP A 39 -4.63 5.47 -17.11
CA ASP A 39 -3.91 6.71 -16.79
C ASP A 39 -3.01 6.47 -15.58
N HIS A 40 -1.69 6.53 -15.80
CA HIS A 40 -0.69 6.31 -14.77
C HIS A 40 0.53 7.19 -15.00
N ARG A 41 1.22 7.54 -13.92
CA ARG A 41 2.52 8.22 -14.01
C ARG A 41 3.63 7.24 -14.41
N PRO A 42 4.82 7.74 -14.81
CA PRO A 42 5.96 6.87 -15.06
C PRO A 42 6.25 5.95 -13.87
N ILE A 43 6.31 4.66 -14.13
CA ILE A 43 6.69 3.65 -13.15
C ILE A 43 8.19 3.74 -12.90
N ALA A 44 8.57 3.89 -11.64
CA ALA A 44 9.95 4.04 -11.18
C ALA A 44 10.54 2.71 -10.69
N ALA A 45 9.71 1.83 -10.14
CA ALA A 45 10.14 0.54 -9.62
C ALA A 45 9.06 -0.53 -9.81
N ILE A 46 9.50 -1.78 -9.88
CA ILE A 46 8.66 -2.97 -9.96
C ILE A 46 9.09 -3.91 -8.86
N GLU A 47 8.14 -4.40 -8.08
CA GLU A 47 8.36 -5.32 -6.98
C GLU A 47 7.50 -6.57 -7.18
N ILE A 48 8.14 -7.74 -7.18
CA ILE A 48 7.42 -9.02 -7.18
C ILE A 48 7.25 -9.44 -5.74
N LEU A 49 6.00 -9.50 -5.29
CA LEU A 49 5.71 -9.80 -3.90
C LEU A 49 5.89 -11.28 -3.61
N PRO A 50 6.42 -11.65 -2.42
CA PRO A 50 6.44 -13.03 -1.99
C PRO A 50 5.00 -13.57 -1.86
N PRO A 51 4.78 -14.88 -2.02
CA PRO A 51 3.47 -15.47 -1.84
C PRO A 51 2.88 -15.13 -0.47
N GLY A 52 1.72 -14.46 -0.47
CA GLY A 52 0.97 -14.18 0.76
C GLY A 52 0.18 -15.40 1.24
N GLY A 53 -0.12 -15.47 2.54
CA GLY A 53 -0.86 -16.59 3.14
C GLY A 53 -2.30 -16.80 2.61
N LEU A 54 -2.87 -15.79 1.94
CA LEU A 54 -4.21 -15.84 1.32
C LEU A 54 -4.17 -15.70 -0.22
N GLN A 55 -2.98 -15.74 -0.81
CA GLN A 55 -2.82 -15.57 -2.25
C GLN A 55 -3.35 -16.81 -2.99
N PRO A 56 -4.21 -16.67 -4.01
CA PRO A 56 -4.73 -17.82 -4.75
C PRO A 56 -3.59 -18.65 -5.38
N PRO A 57 -3.74 -19.98 -5.48
CA PRO A 57 -2.75 -20.81 -6.16
C PRO A 57 -2.50 -20.35 -7.59
N ALA A 58 -1.26 -20.52 -8.07
CA ALA A 58 -0.83 -20.14 -9.42
C ALA A 58 -1.07 -18.66 -9.78
N THR A 59 -1.01 -17.78 -8.78
CA THR A 59 -1.02 -16.33 -8.96
C THR A 59 0.22 -15.69 -8.34
N ILE A 60 0.59 -14.51 -8.83
CA ILE A 60 1.77 -13.74 -8.41
C ILE A 60 1.35 -12.28 -8.37
N ASP A 61 1.47 -11.65 -7.21
CA ASP A 61 1.28 -10.21 -7.08
C ASP A 61 2.55 -9.45 -7.47
N VAL A 62 2.37 -8.46 -8.32
CA VAL A 62 3.44 -7.55 -8.76
C VAL A 62 2.98 -6.12 -8.52
N ASP A 63 3.76 -5.38 -7.74
CA ASP A 63 3.56 -3.95 -7.53
C ASP A 63 4.38 -3.14 -8.54
N LEU A 64 3.72 -2.20 -9.22
CA LEU A 64 4.34 -1.20 -10.07
C LEU A 64 4.21 0.17 -9.38
N HIS A 65 5.34 0.72 -8.93
CA HIS A 65 5.37 1.97 -8.18
C HIS A 65 5.56 3.16 -9.12
N GLU A 66 4.62 4.08 -9.12
CA GLU A 66 4.77 5.37 -9.80
C GLU A 66 5.89 6.19 -9.13
N ARG A 67 6.55 7.05 -9.92
CA ARG A 67 7.44 8.07 -9.36
C ARG A 67 6.67 8.93 -8.36
N PRO A 68 7.19 9.13 -7.14
CA PRO A 68 6.50 9.92 -6.15
C PRO A 68 6.49 11.40 -6.50
N VAL A 69 5.47 12.10 -6.03
CA VAL A 69 5.36 13.56 -6.16
C VAL A 69 5.18 14.19 -4.80
N ARG A 70 5.70 15.41 -4.67
CA ARG A 70 5.52 16.22 -3.48
C ARG A 70 4.09 16.75 -3.44
N VAL A 71 3.46 16.63 -2.28
CA VAL A 71 2.13 17.16 -1.97
C VAL A 71 2.19 17.93 -0.65
N ALA A 72 1.08 18.59 -0.27
CA ALA A 72 1.00 19.25 1.03
C ALA A 72 1.18 18.23 2.17
N GLY A 73 2.17 18.46 3.04
CA GLY A 73 2.45 17.61 4.20
C GLY A 73 3.32 16.38 3.93
N GLY A 74 3.73 16.11 2.68
CA GLY A 74 4.56 14.94 2.39
C GLY A 74 4.69 14.60 0.92
N CYS A 75 4.71 13.31 0.64
CA CYS A 75 4.84 12.75 -0.70
C CYS A 75 3.77 11.70 -0.96
N GLU A 76 3.30 11.65 -2.20
CA GLU A 76 2.29 10.70 -2.67
C GLU A 76 2.81 9.94 -3.89
N ARG A 77 2.54 8.64 -3.94
CA ARG A 77 2.66 7.84 -5.15
C ARG A 77 1.46 6.93 -5.35
N GLY A 78 1.17 6.64 -6.62
CA GLY A 78 0.32 5.51 -6.97
C GLY A 78 1.16 4.24 -6.94
N THR A 79 0.59 3.16 -6.42
CA THR A 79 1.10 1.81 -6.65
C THR A 79 0.02 1.02 -7.36
N TRP A 80 0.36 0.44 -8.50
CA TRP A 80 -0.53 -0.47 -9.20
C TRP A 80 -0.19 -1.90 -8.81
N ARG A 81 -1.14 -2.64 -8.25
CA ARG A 81 -0.98 -4.08 -8.05
C ARG A 81 -1.56 -4.82 -9.23
N ALA A 82 -0.73 -5.63 -9.87
CA ALA A 82 -1.11 -6.51 -10.94
C ALA A 82 -1.02 -7.97 -10.46
N LEU A 83 -2.14 -8.70 -10.56
CA LEU A 83 -2.22 -10.12 -10.29
C LEU A 83 -1.90 -10.89 -11.57
N PHE A 84 -0.74 -11.53 -11.62
CA PHE A 84 -0.31 -12.39 -12.73
C PHE A 84 -0.77 -13.83 -12.47
N ALA A 85 -1.48 -14.45 -13.40
CA ALA A 85 -1.94 -15.84 -13.27
C ALA A 85 -1.24 -16.76 -14.27
N HIS A 86 -0.94 -17.99 -13.84
CA HIS A 86 -0.30 -19.03 -14.67
C HIS A 86 -0.93 -20.42 -14.45
N PRO A 87 -2.25 -20.59 -14.64
CA PRO A 87 -2.89 -21.88 -14.45
C PRO A 87 -2.28 -22.91 -15.42
N ASN A 88 -1.73 -24.00 -14.86
CA ASN A 88 -1.09 -25.09 -15.61
C ASN A 88 0.07 -24.67 -16.51
N GLN A 89 0.69 -23.51 -16.24
CA GLN A 89 1.83 -22.99 -16.99
C GLN A 89 2.99 -22.65 -16.04
N PRO A 90 4.22 -22.61 -16.55
CA PRO A 90 5.36 -22.12 -15.78
C PRO A 90 5.13 -20.69 -15.29
N ARG A 91 5.61 -20.37 -14.09
CA ARG A 91 5.59 -19.01 -13.50
C ARG A 91 6.03 -17.92 -14.48
N ALA A 92 7.07 -18.18 -15.27
CA ALA A 92 7.60 -17.26 -16.28
C ALA A 92 6.56 -16.83 -17.33
N GLN A 93 5.55 -17.66 -17.60
CA GLN A 93 4.48 -17.40 -18.57
C GLN A 93 3.24 -16.76 -17.94
N ALA A 94 3.27 -16.44 -16.64
CA ALA A 94 2.16 -15.77 -15.98
C ALA A 94 1.82 -14.45 -16.68
N ARG A 95 0.52 -14.13 -16.78
CA ARG A 95 0.04 -12.89 -17.43
C ARG A 95 -0.89 -12.12 -16.51
N PRO A 96 -0.92 -10.78 -16.60
CA PRO A 96 -1.77 -9.96 -15.75
C PRO A 96 -3.25 -10.25 -16.05
N GLN A 97 -4.01 -10.60 -15.01
CA GLN A 97 -5.46 -10.83 -15.08
C GLN A 97 -6.25 -9.70 -14.44
N GLN A 98 -5.73 -9.15 -13.34
CA GLN A 98 -6.35 -8.07 -12.61
C GLN A 98 -5.31 -7.02 -12.29
N VAL A 99 -5.73 -5.76 -12.37
CA VAL A 99 -4.88 -4.62 -12.04
C VAL A 99 -5.73 -3.59 -11.31
N TYR A 100 -5.26 -3.13 -10.17
CA TYR A 100 -5.90 -2.08 -9.39
C TYR A 100 -4.88 -1.10 -8.84
N ARG A 101 -5.33 0.15 -8.63
CA ARG A 101 -4.49 1.23 -8.12
C ARG A 101 -4.70 1.39 -6.63
N MET A 102 -3.61 1.60 -5.92
CA MET A 102 -3.56 2.00 -4.52
C MET A 102 -2.89 3.37 -4.42
N THR A 103 -3.35 4.18 -3.47
CA THR A 103 -2.63 5.38 -3.07
C THR A 103 -1.69 5.02 -1.93
N ARG A 104 -0.46 5.55 -1.97
CA ARG A 104 0.47 5.46 -0.85
C ARG A 104 1.11 6.81 -0.57
N VAL A 105 1.33 7.10 0.70
CA VAL A 105 1.88 8.38 1.15
C VAL A 105 3.04 8.16 2.11
N THR A 106 3.89 9.16 2.24
CA THR A 106 4.93 9.19 3.26
C THR A 106 5.20 10.64 3.67
N LEU A 107 5.63 10.84 4.91
CA LEU A 107 6.06 12.16 5.37
C LEU A 107 7.31 12.58 4.59
N VAL A 108 7.47 13.88 4.38
CA VAL A 108 8.65 14.40 3.67
C VAL A 108 9.93 14.10 4.48
N ALA A 109 10.95 13.58 3.80
CA ALA A 109 12.31 13.50 4.33
C ALA A 109 13.18 14.65 3.80
N GLU A 110 14.25 14.99 4.51
CA GLU A 110 15.26 15.92 4.01
C GLU A 110 15.80 15.42 2.66
N GLY A 111 15.68 16.23 1.60
CA GLY A 111 16.17 15.89 0.26
C GLY A 111 15.11 15.53 -0.79
N GLY A 112 13.83 15.32 -0.43
CA GLY A 112 12.80 15.07 -1.44
C GLY A 112 11.74 14.06 -1.06
N CYS A 113 11.11 13.48 -2.09
CA CYS A 113 10.28 12.31 -1.91
C CYS A 113 11.15 11.07 -1.97
N PRO A 114 11.18 10.23 -0.91
CA PRO A 114 11.96 9.01 -0.92
C PRO A 114 11.36 7.98 -1.88
N ASP A 115 12.10 6.92 -2.19
CA ASP A 115 11.63 5.80 -3.02
C ASP A 115 10.96 4.69 -2.19
N THR A 116 11.16 4.68 -0.87
CA THR A 116 10.65 3.66 0.07
C THR A 116 9.91 4.30 1.24
N GLY A 117 9.36 3.48 2.16
CA GLY A 117 8.69 3.99 3.37
C GLY A 117 7.29 4.57 3.14
N TYR A 118 6.59 4.12 2.10
CA TYR A 118 5.23 4.57 1.79
C TYR A 118 4.16 3.71 2.47
N VAL A 119 3.30 4.39 3.21
CA VAL A 119 2.13 3.84 3.89
C VAL A 119 0.96 3.74 2.92
N HIS A 120 0.25 2.61 2.89
CA HIS A 120 -0.96 2.47 2.08
C HIS A 120 -2.11 3.32 2.65
N VAL A 121 -2.87 3.98 1.78
CA VAL A 121 -4.09 4.69 2.14
C VAL A 121 -5.29 3.91 1.61
N ASN A 122 -6.15 3.45 2.50
CA ASN A 122 -7.39 2.77 2.13
C ASN A 122 -8.38 3.75 1.48
N PRO A 123 -9.28 3.27 0.61
CA PRO A 123 -10.35 4.08 0.05
C PRO A 123 -11.18 4.80 1.13
N GLY A 124 -11.67 6.00 0.82
CA GLY A 124 -12.44 6.83 1.75
C GLY A 124 -11.60 7.81 2.58
N LEU A 125 -10.27 7.78 2.44
CA LEU A 125 -9.35 8.77 3.00
C LEU A 125 -8.46 9.35 1.89
N ASP A 126 -8.35 10.67 1.82
CA ASP A 126 -7.44 11.32 0.87
C ASP A 126 -5.99 11.37 1.40
N ALA A 127 -5.05 11.64 0.50
CA ALA A 127 -3.62 11.70 0.84
C ALA A 127 -3.29 12.76 1.89
N ALA A 128 -3.95 13.92 1.85
CA ALA A 128 -3.68 15.02 2.77
C ALA A 128 -4.14 14.68 4.20
N ALA A 129 -5.31 14.06 4.35
CA ALA A 129 -5.82 13.58 5.63
C ALA A 129 -4.95 12.44 6.18
N ALA A 130 -4.51 11.51 5.33
CA ALA A 130 -3.57 10.47 5.72
C ALA A 130 -2.23 11.04 6.21
N LEU A 131 -1.65 12.01 5.50
CA LEU A 131 -0.40 12.67 5.89
C LEU A 131 -0.53 13.43 7.21
N ARG A 132 -1.65 14.16 7.44
CA ARG A 132 -1.92 14.81 8.73
C ARG A 132 -2.05 13.81 9.87
N ALA A 133 -2.64 12.64 9.64
CA ALA A 133 -2.71 11.59 10.64
C ALA A 133 -1.32 11.02 10.94
N LEU A 134 -0.52 10.72 9.92
CA LEU A 134 0.84 10.22 10.08
C LEU A 134 1.75 11.21 10.81
N SER A 135 1.63 12.52 10.56
CA SER A 135 2.43 13.53 11.26
C SER A 135 2.14 13.62 12.76
N ARG A 136 0.99 13.11 13.22
CA ARG A 136 0.65 13.10 14.65
C ARG A 136 1.35 12.00 15.43
N LEU A 137 1.76 10.90 14.78
CA LEU A 137 2.46 9.79 15.46
C LEU A 137 3.77 10.24 16.14
N PRO A 138 4.73 10.89 15.46
CA PRO A 138 5.93 11.44 16.12
C PRO A 138 5.61 12.58 17.10
N ALA A 139 4.44 13.22 16.97
CA ALA A 139 4.02 14.35 17.78
C ALA A 139 3.07 13.96 18.94
N LEU A 140 2.99 12.68 19.32
CA LEU A 140 2.09 12.21 20.40
C LEU A 140 2.42 12.79 21.78
N GLY A 141 3.56 13.46 21.95
CA GLY A 141 3.86 14.39 23.05
C GLY A 141 3.31 13.97 24.41
N GLN A 142 2.48 14.82 25.02
CA GLN A 142 1.75 14.53 26.26
C GLN A 142 0.29 14.10 26.00
N THR A 143 -0.06 13.73 24.76
CA THR A 143 -1.42 13.28 24.43
C THR A 143 -1.77 12.07 25.28
N ARG A 144 -2.98 12.05 25.84
CA ARG A 144 -3.48 10.94 26.64
C ARG A 144 -3.67 9.71 25.74
N ILE A 145 -3.09 8.58 26.17
CA ILE A 145 -3.18 7.31 25.45
C ILE A 145 -3.99 6.32 26.29
N ALA A 146 -5.00 5.70 25.68
CA ALA A 146 -5.68 4.54 26.24
C ALA A 146 -5.20 3.29 25.48
N CYS A 147 -4.57 2.36 26.18
CA CYS A 147 -3.91 1.20 25.55
C CYS A 147 -4.55 -0.11 25.99
N ILE A 148 -4.87 -0.98 25.03
CA ILE A 148 -5.32 -2.36 25.27
C ILE A 148 -4.38 -3.31 24.52
N ASP A 149 -3.72 -4.21 25.25
CA ASP A 149 -2.97 -5.31 24.65
C ASP A 149 -3.81 -6.58 24.76
N ARG A 150 -4.33 -7.07 23.62
CA ARG A 150 -5.03 -8.36 23.54
C ARG A 150 -4.09 -9.52 23.28
N THR A 151 -2.79 -9.29 23.36
CA THR A 151 -1.74 -10.29 23.21
C THR A 151 -1.07 -10.54 24.57
N ALA A 152 -0.17 -11.54 24.63
CA ALA A 152 0.64 -11.81 25.81
C ALA A 152 1.97 -11.00 25.82
N SER A 153 2.04 -9.87 25.11
CA SER A 153 3.31 -9.15 24.87
C SER A 153 3.67 -8.11 25.93
N GLY A 154 2.73 -7.73 26.80
CA GLY A 154 2.92 -6.65 27.77
C GLY A 154 3.17 -5.29 27.10
N PHE A 155 2.61 -5.09 25.90
CA PHE A 155 2.85 -3.88 25.11
C PHE A 155 2.36 -2.63 25.84
N CYS A 156 1.18 -2.72 26.46
CA CYS A 156 0.51 -1.65 27.19
C CYS A 156 0.91 -1.55 28.68
N ASP A 157 1.76 -2.45 29.18
CA ASP A 157 2.14 -2.50 30.61
C ASP A 157 3.23 -1.47 30.96
N SER A 158 3.78 -0.79 29.96
CA SER A 158 4.77 0.27 30.14
C SER A 158 4.10 1.62 30.37
N GLY A 159 4.71 2.48 31.20
CA GLY A 159 4.27 3.88 31.32
C GLY A 159 4.28 4.62 29.98
N ASP A 160 3.55 5.74 29.90
CA ASP A 160 3.23 6.40 28.63
C ASP A 160 4.44 6.72 27.75
N ASP A 161 5.57 7.16 28.33
CA ASP A 161 6.77 7.51 27.55
C ASP A 161 7.40 6.29 26.86
N ALA A 162 7.45 5.17 27.57
CA ALA A 162 7.92 3.90 27.01
C ALA A 162 6.91 3.35 25.99
N LEU A 163 5.60 3.55 26.18
CA LEU A 163 4.59 3.22 25.18
C LEU A 163 4.76 4.06 23.91
N ARG A 164 4.97 5.37 24.03
CA ARG A 164 5.24 6.26 22.89
C ARG A 164 6.49 5.82 22.14
N ALA A 165 7.59 5.53 22.83
CA ALA A 165 8.80 5.02 22.21
C ALA A 165 8.56 3.70 21.45
N LYS A 166 7.78 2.77 22.03
CA LYS A 166 7.37 1.52 21.36
C LYS A 166 6.56 1.79 20.10
N LEU A 167 5.60 2.73 20.14
CA LEU A 167 4.79 3.09 18.97
C LEU A 167 5.65 3.70 17.84
N LEU A 168 6.60 4.56 18.17
CA LEU A 168 7.51 5.18 17.19
C LEU A 168 8.48 4.19 16.54
N ALA A 169 8.79 3.10 17.25
CA ALA A 169 9.62 2.03 16.70
C ALA A 169 8.86 1.11 15.72
N LEU A 170 7.53 1.22 15.63
CA LEU A 170 6.72 0.42 14.71
C LEU A 170 6.49 1.19 13.41
N GLU A 171 6.76 0.52 12.28
CA GLU A 171 6.53 1.11 10.97
C GLU A 171 5.03 1.23 10.65
N PRO A 172 4.55 2.39 10.17
CA PRO A 172 3.18 2.53 9.68
C PRO A 172 3.00 1.80 8.34
N ARG A 173 1.90 1.05 8.22
CA ARG A 173 1.60 0.22 7.04
C ARG A 173 0.38 0.68 6.28
N VAL A 174 -0.69 1.00 7.00
CA VAL A 174 -1.99 1.37 6.44
C VAL A 174 -2.58 2.53 7.23
N VAL A 175 -3.23 3.45 6.52
CA VAL A 175 -4.09 4.49 7.10
C VAL A 175 -5.50 4.33 6.54
N THR A 176 -6.51 4.36 7.40
CA THR A 176 -7.92 4.23 7.00
C THR A 176 -8.82 5.15 7.80
N ALA A 177 -9.91 5.63 7.18
CA ALA A 177 -10.98 6.31 7.91
C ALA A 177 -11.82 5.28 8.68
N SER A 178 -12.27 5.63 9.89
CA SER A 178 -13.18 4.80 10.69
C SER A 178 -14.04 5.63 11.62
N GLY A 179 -15.34 5.73 11.34
CA GLY A 179 -16.30 6.34 12.27
C GLY A 179 -15.99 7.79 12.69
N GLY A 180 -15.36 8.57 11.81
CA GLY A 180 -14.93 9.96 12.10
C GLY A 180 -13.49 10.08 12.61
N ASP A 181 -12.88 8.97 13.02
CA ASP A 181 -11.47 8.88 13.40
C ASP A 181 -10.60 8.44 12.20
N VAL A 182 -9.28 8.57 12.38
CA VAL A 182 -8.30 7.95 11.49
C VAL A 182 -7.58 6.83 12.22
N LEU A 183 -7.56 5.64 11.64
CA LEU A 183 -6.81 4.50 12.11
C LEU A 183 -5.48 4.41 11.37
N VAL A 184 -4.40 4.22 12.12
CA VAL A 184 -3.10 3.86 11.57
C VAL A 184 -2.71 2.48 12.10
N TRP A 185 -2.41 1.55 11.19
CA TRP A 185 -1.88 0.24 11.56
C TRP A 185 -0.35 0.27 11.51
N LEU A 186 0.25 -0.09 12.63
CA LEU A 186 1.70 -0.13 12.82
C LEU A 186 2.21 -1.58 12.99
N GLY A 187 3.42 -1.84 12.52
CA GLY A 187 4.11 -3.13 12.62
C GLY A 187 3.98 -4.01 11.38
N GLU A 188 4.61 -5.18 11.39
CA GLU A 188 4.60 -6.14 10.29
C GLU A 188 4.13 -7.53 10.73
N GLY A 189 3.71 -8.35 9.76
CA GLY A 189 3.49 -9.79 9.96
C GLY A 189 2.24 -10.13 10.77
N ALA A 190 2.36 -11.01 11.75
CA ALA A 190 1.21 -11.53 12.51
C ALA A 190 0.74 -10.60 13.63
N THR A 191 1.48 -9.53 13.95
CA THR A 191 1.16 -8.64 15.06
C THR A 191 1.05 -7.20 14.60
N PHE A 192 -0.16 -6.64 14.71
CA PHE A 192 -0.43 -5.25 14.38
C PHE A 192 -0.82 -4.47 15.63
N THR A 193 -0.45 -3.19 15.62
CA THR A 193 -0.90 -2.20 16.60
C THR A 193 -1.73 -1.16 15.88
N GLU A 194 -3.03 -1.13 16.18
CA GLU A 194 -3.95 -0.10 15.72
C GLU A 194 -3.80 1.14 16.61
N VAL A 195 -3.59 2.29 15.97
CA VAL A 195 -3.61 3.60 16.62
C VAL A 195 -4.77 4.38 16.04
N ARG A 196 -5.79 4.63 16.86
CA ARG A 196 -6.96 5.44 16.52
C ARG A 196 -6.73 6.87 16.96
N LEU A 197 -6.65 7.74 15.97
CA LEU A 197 -6.43 9.16 16.12
C LEU A 197 -7.79 9.88 16.02
N PRO A 198 -8.28 10.48 17.12
CA PRO A 198 -9.52 11.25 17.08
C PRO A 198 -9.33 12.51 16.23
N PRO A 199 -10.39 13.07 15.62
CA PRO A 199 -10.30 14.26 14.78
C PRO A 199 -9.77 15.48 15.55
N ASP A 200 -10.10 15.57 16.85
CA ASP A 200 -9.55 16.57 17.77
C ASP A 200 -8.18 16.12 18.32
N ALA A 201 -7.18 16.98 18.22
CA ALA A 201 -5.85 16.73 18.74
C ALA A 201 -5.80 16.63 20.28
N ALA A 202 -6.78 17.22 20.99
CA ALA A 202 -6.92 17.10 22.44
C ALA A 202 -7.60 15.79 22.87
N GLY A 203 -8.14 15.01 21.92
CA GLY A 203 -8.80 13.74 22.19
C GLY A 203 -7.84 12.65 22.68
N VAL A 204 -8.42 11.58 23.25
CA VAL A 204 -7.66 10.41 23.69
C VAL A 204 -7.31 9.54 22.49
N VAL A 205 -6.01 9.27 22.31
CA VAL A 205 -5.55 8.32 21.31
C VAL A 205 -5.77 6.90 21.84
N GLN A 206 -6.49 6.08 21.09
CA GLN A 206 -6.69 4.68 21.46
C GLN A 206 -5.65 3.82 20.75
N VAL A 207 -5.01 2.94 21.51
CA VAL A 207 -4.01 2.00 21.01
C VAL A 207 -4.51 0.61 21.31
N GLU A 208 -4.58 -0.23 20.29
CA GLU A 208 -4.92 -1.63 20.45
C GLU A 208 -3.92 -2.53 19.74
N ARG A 209 -3.34 -3.48 20.49
CA ARG A 209 -2.49 -4.53 19.92
C ARG A 209 -3.26 -5.85 19.89
N ARG A 210 -3.30 -6.52 18.74
CA ARG A 210 -4.03 -7.79 18.56
C ARG A 210 -3.35 -8.72 17.54
N ILE A 211 -3.68 -10.01 17.67
CA ILE A 211 -3.30 -11.10 16.75
C ILE A 211 -4.56 -11.95 16.50
N PRO A 212 -4.89 -12.30 15.25
CA PRO A 212 -4.22 -11.88 14.02
C PRO A 212 -4.48 -10.41 13.69
N ALA A 213 -3.80 -9.93 12.65
CA ALA A 213 -4.18 -8.71 11.94
C ALA A 213 -5.67 -8.72 11.57
N PRO A 214 -6.38 -7.57 11.55
CA PRO A 214 -7.65 -7.48 10.85
C PRO A 214 -7.49 -7.92 9.38
N ALA A 215 -8.47 -8.68 8.89
CA ALA A 215 -8.55 -9.11 7.49
C ALA A 215 -8.88 -7.95 6.54
#